data_AF-Q9S6V7-F1
#
_entry.id   AF-Q9S6V7-F1
#
_cell.length_a   1.000
_cell.length_b   1.000
_cell.length_c   1.000
_cell.angle_alpha   90.00
_cell.angle_beta   90.00
_cell.angle_gamma   90.00
#
_symmetry.space_group_name_H-M   'P 1'
#
loop_
_entity.id
_entity.type
_entity.pdbx_description
1 polymer ?
#
loop_
_entity_poly.entity_id
_entity_poly.type
_entity_poly.pdbx_seq_one_letter_code
_entity_poly.pdbx_strand_id
1 'polypeptide(L)'
;SPIKADLTGGLPRPTSTWPSWRPRRASRCRQRRPSTRTPRPLAPSPRCRRRPGFTPAPPPQWDDLDVDPADLVVIVGGREIGPYGSSRTRFEMEVENELS
;
A
#
# COMPACT_ATOMS: atom_id res chain seq x y z
N SER A 1 0.86 18.08 -52.14
CA SER A 1 -0.56 17.90 -51.76
C SER A 1 -0.67 16.82 -50.70
N PRO A 2 -1.50 16.96 -49.66
CA PRO A 2 -1.57 15.98 -48.57
C PRO A 2 -2.24 14.68 -49.03
N ILE A 3 -1.74 13.55 -48.55
CA ILE A 3 -2.28 12.22 -48.84
C ILE A 3 -3.50 11.97 -47.95
N LYS A 4 -4.61 11.55 -48.58
CA LYS A 4 -5.80 11.02 -47.89
C LYS A 4 -5.84 9.52 -48.11
N ALA A 5 -5.59 8.76 -47.05
CA ALA A 5 -5.73 7.30 -47.04
C ALA A 5 -6.99 6.89 -46.26
N ASP A 6 -7.69 5.87 -46.75
CA ASP A 6 -8.87 5.30 -46.11
C ASP A 6 -8.47 4.08 -45.26
N LEU A 7 -8.68 4.17 -43.95
CA LEU A 7 -8.39 3.12 -42.97
C LEU A 7 -9.66 2.50 -42.40
N THR A 8 -10.81 2.64 -43.07
CA THR A 8 -12.13 2.21 -42.59
C THR A 8 -12.28 0.68 -42.49
N GLY A 9 -11.25 -0.10 -42.87
CA GLY A 9 -11.15 -1.52 -42.51
C GLY A 9 -12.28 -2.41 -43.04
N GLY A 10 -12.87 -2.05 -44.18
CA GLY A 10 -13.97 -2.81 -44.80
C GLY A 10 -15.35 -2.57 -44.20
N LEU A 11 -15.51 -1.59 -43.29
CA LEU A 11 -16.83 -1.22 -42.78
C LEU A 11 -17.65 -0.54 -43.89
N PRO A 12 -18.89 -0.99 -44.16
CA PRO A 12 -19.75 -0.31 -45.12
C PRO A 12 -20.08 1.09 -44.61
N ARG A 13 -20.22 2.05 -45.54
CA ARG A 13 -20.61 3.43 -45.20
C ARG A 13 -21.85 3.42 -44.30
N PRO A 14 -21.88 4.20 -43.21
CA PRO A 14 -22.93 4.09 -42.21
C PRO A 14 -24.27 4.53 -42.81
N THR A 15 -25.12 3.56 -43.14
CA THR A 15 -26.54 3.76 -43.50
C THR A 15 -27.44 3.77 -42.26
N SER A 16 -26.87 3.52 -41.07
CA SER A 16 -27.62 3.47 -39.80
C SER A 16 -27.21 4.60 -38.86
N THR A 17 -28.21 5.35 -38.38
CA THR A 17 -28.05 6.45 -37.43
C THR A 17 -27.67 5.96 -36.02
N TRP A 18 -26.86 6.75 -35.30
CA TRP A 18 -26.34 6.51 -33.94
C TRP A 18 -27.35 6.07 -32.84
N PRO A 19 -28.68 6.17 -32.98
CA PRO A 19 -29.58 5.57 -32.00
C PRO A 19 -29.72 4.03 -32.10
N SER A 20 -29.47 3.43 -33.28
CA SER A 20 -29.75 2.01 -33.54
C SER A 20 -28.71 1.05 -32.93
N TRP A 21 -27.49 1.53 -32.66
CA TRP A 21 -26.41 0.73 -32.05
C TRP A 21 -26.49 0.64 -30.52
N ARG A 22 -27.53 1.22 -29.89
CA ARG A 22 -27.72 1.08 -28.43
C ARG A 22 -27.80 -0.41 -28.10
N PRO A 23 -26.84 -0.95 -27.33
CA PRO A 23 -26.79 -2.38 -27.13
C PRO A 23 -27.97 -2.84 -26.26
N ARG A 24 -28.58 -3.98 -26.62
CA ARG A 24 -29.39 -4.83 -25.71
C ARG A 24 -28.50 -5.37 -24.58
N ARG A 25 -27.96 -4.49 -23.74
CA ARG A 25 -27.11 -4.80 -22.57
C ARG A 25 -27.90 -4.82 -21.26
N ALA A 26 -29.20 -4.50 -21.29
CA ALA A 26 -30.02 -4.48 -20.09
C ALA A 26 -30.31 -5.88 -19.51
N SER A 27 -30.25 -6.94 -20.32
CA SER A 27 -30.66 -8.29 -19.88
C SER A 27 -29.54 -9.18 -19.36
N ARG A 28 -28.26 -8.74 -19.36
CA ARG A 28 -27.13 -9.56 -18.86
C ARG A 28 -26.46 -9.04 -17.57
N CYS A 29 -26.81 -7.86 -17.08
CA CYS A 29 -26.22 -7.29 -15.86
C CYS A 29 -26.88 -7.76 -14.54
N ARG A 30 -27.90 -8.63 -14.58
CA ARG A 30 -28.66 -9.00 -13.37
C ARG A 30 -28.43 -10.42 -12.87
N GLN A 31 -27.21 -10.95 -13.03
CA GLN A 31 -26.79 -12.08 -12.19
C GLN A 31 -26.12 -11.53 -10.94
N ARG A 32 -26.95 -11.13 -9.97
CA ARG A 32 -26.50 -10.76 -8.64
C ARG A 32 -26.16 -12.07 -7.92
N ARG A 33 -24.86 -12.38 -7.78
CA ARG A 33 -24.41 -13.51 -6.95
C ARG A 33 -25.03 -13.35 -5.55
N PRO A 34 -25.63 -14.39 -4.97
CA PRO A 34 -26.11 -14.29 -3.60
C PRO A 34 -24.89 -14.01 -2.71
N SER A 35 -24.85 -12.81 -2.13
CA SER A 35 -23.88 -12.49 -1.09
C SER A 35 -24.26 -13.29 0.14
N THR A 36 -23.55 -14.38 0.41
CA THR A 36 -23.57 -15.02 1.72
C THR A 36 -23.18 -13.96 2.73
N ARG A 37 -24.13 -13.56 3.59
CA ARG A 37 -23.91 -12.55 4.62
C ARG A 37 -23.13 -13.19 5.76
N THR A 38 -21.84 -13.38 5.54
CA THR A 38 -20.89 -13.60 6.62
C THR A 38 -20.93 -12.36 7.52
N PRO A 39 -21.02 -12.50 8.85
CA PRO A 39 -20.84 -11.36 9.74
C PRO A 39 -19.54 -10.66 9.35
N ARG A 40 -19.65 -9.38 8.95
CA ARG A 40 -18.48 -8.59 8.57
C ARG A 40 -17.63 -8.42 9.84
N PRO A 41 -16.35 -8.83 9.83
CA PRO A 41 -15.44 -8.45 10.90
C PRO A 41 -15.49 -6.92 11.01
N LEU A 42 -15.52 -6.41 12.24
CA LEU A 42 -15.32 -4.99 12.47
C LEU A 42 -14.01 -4.59 11.79
N ALA A 43 -14.00 -3.44 11.12
CA ALA A 43 -12.77 -2.92 10.52
C ALA A 43 -11.68 -2.83 11.61
N PRO A 44 -10.45 -3.27 11.34
CA PRO A 44 -9.38 -3.14 12.31
C PRO A 44 -9.21 -1.65 12.63
N SER A 45 -9.40 -1.28 13.90
CA SER A 45 -8.99 0.04 14.34
C SER A 45 -7.47 0.12 14.19
N PRO A 46 -6.90 1.27 13.74
CA PRO A 46 -5.48 1.51 13.97
C PRO A 46 -5.24 1.24 15.45
N ARG A 47 -4.23 0.40 15.75
CA ARG A 47 -3.95 -0.03 17.13
C ARG A 47 -3.87 1.23 17.99
N CYS A 48 -4.62 1.28 19.10
CA CYS A 48 -4.56 2.40 20.03
C CYS A 48 -3.10 2.77 20.27
N ARG A 49 -2.81 4.08 20.30
CA ARG A 49 -1.50 4.77 20.31
C ARG A 49 -0.54 4.39 21.46
N ARG A 50 -0.57 3.17 21.98
CA ARG A 50 0.56 2.60 22.68
C ARG A 50 1.65 2.46 21.64
N ARG A 51 2.77 3.15 21.86
CA ARG A 51 4.02 2.93 21.14
C ARG A 51 4.16 1.42 20.95
N PRO A 52 4.30 0.91 19.71
CA PRO A 52 4.61 -0.50 19.52
C PRO A 52 5.76 -0.85 20.46
N GLY A 53 5.55 -1.86 21.31
CA GLY A 53 6.63 -2.36 22.14
C GLY A 53 7.81 -2.66 21.23
N PHE A 54 9.01 -2.27 21.62
CA PHE A 54 10.20 -2.62 20.86
C PHE A 54 10.46 -4.11 21.10
N THR A 55 10.49 -4.89 20.03
CA THR A 55 10.84 -6.31 20.08
C THR A 55 12.27 -6.46 19.58
N PRO A 56 13.28 -6.39 20.47
CA PRO A 56 14.67 -6.57 20.07
C PRO A 56 14.94 -8.01 19.62
N ALA A 57 16.02 -8.18 18.87
CA ALA A 57 16.62 -9.51 18.70
C ALA A 57 17.10 -10.06 20.06
N PRO A 58 17.21 -11.39 20.22
CA PRO A 58 17.79 -11.99 21.41
C PRO A 58 19.20 -11.41 21.68
N PRO A 59 19.49 -10.97 22.91
CA PRO A 59 20.81 -10.44 23.22
C PRO A 59 21.87 -11.56 23.16
N PRO A 60 23.08 -11.27 22.64
CA PRO A 60 24.19 -12.21 22.70
C PRO A 60 24.68 -12.41 24.16
N GLN A 61 25.33 -13.55 24.44
CA GLN A 61 25.92 -13.85 25.75
C GLN A 61 27.40 -13.45 25.79
N TRP A 62 27.79 -12.73 26.84
CA TRP A 62 29.13 -12.20 27.09
C TRP A 62 29.50 -12.48 28.56
N ASP A 63 30.79 -12.55 28.86
CA ASP A 63 31.29 -12.64 30.25
C ASP A 63 31.19 -11.28 30.95
N ASP A 64 31.39 -11.27 32.27
CA ASP A 64 31.40 -10.04 33.07
C ASP A 64 32.57 -9.12 32.69
N LEU A 65 32.32 -7.81 32.77
CA LEU A 65 33.29 -6.77 32.41
C LEU A 65 33.73 -6.00 33.66
N ASP A 66 35.05 -5.97 33.90
CA ASP A 66 35.67 -5.27 35.05
C ASP A 66 35.78 -3.74 34.86
N VAL A 67 35.05 -3.16 33.90
CA VAL A 67 35.10 -1.72 33.60
C VAL A 67 34.10 -0.98 34.50
N ASP A 68 34.55 0.12 35.11
CA ASP A 68 33.68 0.99 35.91
C ASP A 68 32.67 1.69 34.98
N PRO A 69 31.35 1.65 35.26
CA PRO A 69 30.36 2.43 34.53
C PRO A 69 30.66 3.93 34.45
N ALA A 70 31.44 4.50 35.38
CA ALA A 70 31.90 5.88 35.32
C ALA A 70 32.84 6.16 34.13
N ASP A 71 33.51 5.11 33.62
CA ASP A 71 34.40 5.17 32.47
C ASP A 71 33.67 4.89 31.13
N LEU A 72 32.35 4.65 31.17
CA LEU A 72 31.54 4.35 29.98
C LEU A 72 30.73 5.56 29.51
N VAL A 73 30.88 5.91 28.23
CA VAL A 73 30.03 6.92 27.58
C VAL A 73 28.91 6.21 26.80
N VAL A 74 27.67 6.36 27.26
CA VAL A 74 26.49 5.69 26.69
C VAL A 74 25.56 6.66 25.94
N ILE A 75 24.97 6.18 24.84
CA ILE A 75 23.95 6.94 24.09
C ILE A 75 22.58 6.61 24.68
N VAL A 76 22.04 7.55 25.47
CA VAL A 76 20.72 7.39 26.13
C VAL A 76 19.56 7.78 25.20
N GLY A 77 19.83 8.63 24.20
CA GLY A 77 18.81 9.09 23.26
C GLY A 77 19.42 9.69 22.00
N GLY A 78 18.64 9.65 20.93
CA GLY A 78 18.99 10.22 19.64
C GLY A 78 17.73 10.39 18.81
N ARG A 79 17.68 11.46 18.01
CA ARG A 79 16.61 11.70 17.05
C ARG A 79 17.19 12.42 15.86
N GLU A 80 16.72 12.05 14.68
CA GLU A 80 17.03 12.78 13.45
C GLU A 80 15.79 13.45 12.87
N ILE A 81 16.09 14.35 11.94
CA ILE A 81 15.14 14.85 10.96
C ILE A 81 15.81 14.83 9.57
N GLY A 82 15.16 14.17 8.63
CA GLY A 82 15.66 14.01 7.26
C GLY A 82 14.53 13.86 6.24
N PRO A 83 14.82 13.44 4.99
CA PRO A 83 13.81 13.30 3.93
C PRO A 83 12.65 12.38 4.29
N TYR A 84 12.92 11.32 5.05
CA TYR A 84 11.92 10.39 5.59
C TYR A 84 11.40 10.80 6.97
N GLY A 85 11.56 12.07 7.36
CA GLY A 85 11.10 12.59 8.64
C GLY A 85 11.97 12.11 9.80
N SER A 86 11.35 11.46 10.79
CA SER A 86 12.03 11.00 12.00
C SER A 86 12.79 9.68 11.78
N SER A 87 13.70 9.33 12.70
CA SER A 87 14.42 8.05 12.67
C SER A 87 13.50 6.83 12.63
N ARG A 88 12.27 6.93 13.17
CA ARG A 88 11.30 5.82 13.17
C ARG A 88 10.75 5.55 11.77
N THR A 89 10.26 6.61 11.12
CA THR A 89 9.66 6.54 9.80
C THR A 89 10.69 6.22 8.72
N ARG A 90 11.94 6.70 8.90
CA ARG A 90 13.05 6.32 8.04
C ARG A 90 13.44 4.84 8.21
N PHE A 91 13.47 4.33 9.45
CA PHE A 91 13.76 2.91 9.73
C PHE A 91 12.70 1.96 9.17
N GLU A 92 11.41 2.29 9.30
CA GLU A 92 10.31 1.47 8.72
C GLU A 92 10.43 1.39 7.19
N MET A 93 10.67 2.52 6.51
CA MET A 93 10.88 2.51 5.06
C MET A 93 12.16 1.80 4.63
N GLU A 94 13.20 1.81 5.44
CA GLU A 94 14.48 1.14 5.13
C GLU A 94 14.37 -0.39 5.25
N VAL A 95 13.60 -0.89 6.22
CA VAL A 95 13.50 -2.33 6.53
C VAL A 95 12.28 -2.98 5.86
N GLU A 96 11.10 -2.38 6.04
CA GLU A 96 9.82 -2.95 5.58
C GLU A 96 9.39 -2.35 4.22
N ASN A 97 9.97 -1.23 3.81
CA ASN A 97 9.63 -0.49 2.59
C ASN A 97 8.15 -0.05 2.53
N GLU A 98 7.49 0.00 3.69
CA GLU A 98 6.15 0.52 3.89
C GLU A 98 6.03 1.19 5.28
N LEU A 99 4.94 1.92 5.52
CA LEU A 99 4.67 2.56 6.82
C LEU A 99 3.57 1.81 7.56
N SER A 100 3.73 1.77 8.88
CA SER A 100 2.80 1.12 9.83
C SER A 100 1.49 1.87 10.11
#